data_AF-A0A815WYV5-F1
#
_entry.id   AF-A0A815WYV5-F1
#
_cell.length_a   1.000
_cell.length_b   1.000
_cell.length_c   1.000
_cell.angle_alpha   90.00
_cell.angle_beta   90.00
_cell.angle_gamma   90.00
#
_symmetry.space_group_name_H-M   'P 1'
#
loop_
_entity.id
_entity.type
_entity.pdbx_description
1 polymer ?
#
loop_
_entity_poly.entity_id
_entity_poly.type
_entity_poly.pdbx_seq_one_letter_code
_entity_poly.pdbx_strand_id
1 'polypeptide(L)'
;MIISNHYLHRTLKPMGVLAVYGYAFPQIVGKDYSQVNETFQNFYQKVRPYFPPDRIHIDNKYANIILPYEEKIRDETVRIHYDWNLDRLLAYVTSWSGYIRYMEKYPNKDILSDLRQDLLKMMKTKDENNILKMEFPTFILLGRKTTE
;
A
#
# COMPACT_ATOMS: atom_id res chain seq x y z
N MET A 1 -5.83 17.13 2.43
CA MET A 1 -4.50 17.56 2.90
C MET A 1 -3.88 18.41 1.80
N ILE A 2 -3.50 19.66 2.09
CA ILE A 2 -2.80 20.54 1.14
C ILE A 2 -1.31 20.43 1.44
N ILE A 3 -0.49 20.16 0.44
CA ILE A 3 0.96 20.19 0.62
C ILE A 3 1.39 21.65 0.72
N SER A 4 1.94 22.05 1.87
CA SER A 4 2.25 23.45 2.16
C SER A 4 3.20 24.05 1.13
N ASN A 5 2.79 25.21 0.61
CA ASN A 5 3.41 25.88 -0.53
C ASN A 5 4.78 26.51 -0.20
N HIS A 6 4.99 26.88 1.05
CA HIS A 6 6.12 27.73 1.46
C HIS A 6 7.49 27.05 1.27
N TYR A 7 7.64 25.80 1.73
CA TYR A 7 8.92 25.09 1.63
C TYR A 7 9.22 24.57 0.21
N LEU A 8 8.16 24.22 -0.53
CA LEU A 8 8.28 23.74 -1.90
C LEU A 8 8.80 24.85 -2.83
N HIS A 9 8.21 26.04 -2.77
CA HIS A 9 8.64 27.18 -3.61
C HIS A 9 10.08 27.58 -3.40
N ARG A 10 10.56 27.53 -2.15
CA ARG A 10 11.94 27.88 -1.82
C ARG A 10 12.96 26.85 -2.32
N THR A 11 12.56 25.58 -2.41
CA THR A 11 13.50 24.46 -2.64
C THR A 11 13.53 24.01 -4.09
N LEU A 12 12.39 24.05 -4.80
CA LEU A 12 12.35 23.70 -6.21
C LEU A 12 12.92 24.81 -7.09
N LYS A 13 13.87 24.43 -7.95
CA LYS A 13 14.34 25.29 -9.05
C LYS A 13 13.19 25.60 -10.03
N PRO A 14 13.29 26.70 -10.80
CA PRO A 14 12.39 26.93 -11.94
C PRO A 14 12.29 25.68 -12.82
N MET A 15 11.08 25.35 -13.26
CA MET A 15 10.76 24.12 -14.02
C MET A 15 11.02 22.79 -13.28
N GLY A 16 11.33 22.84 -11.98
CA GLY A 16 11.47 21.67 -11.14
C GLY A 16 10.16 20.91 -10.98
N VAL A 17 10.25 19.60 -10.81
CA VAL A 17 9.09 18.71 -10.62
C VAL A 17 9.05 18.19 -9.19
N LEU A 18 7.91 18.36 -8.53
CA LEU A 18 7.56 17.66 -7.31
C LEU A 18 6.89 16.34 -7.70
N ALA A 19 7.43 15.22 -7.24
CA ALA A 19 6.82 13.92 -7.34
C ALA A 19 6.39 13.43 -5.96
N VAL A 20 5.09 13.19 -5.79
CA VAL A 20 4.52 12.58 -4.58
C VAL A 20 3.93 11.25 -4.99
N TYR A 21 4.40 10.16 -4.39
CA TYR A 21 3.98 8.82 -4.80
C TYR A 21 3.72 7.92 -3.61
N GLY A 22 2.94 6.88 -3.86
CA GLY A 22 2.67 5.81 -2.91
C GLY A 22 2.15 4.57 -3.62
N TYR A 23 1.89 3.52 -2.85
CA TYR A 23 1.26 2.31 -3.34
C TYR A 23 0.00 2.00 -2.53
N ALA A 24 -1.00 1.45 -3.22
CA ALA A 24 -2.24 0.97 -2.64
C ALA A 24 -2.06 -0.44 -2.06
N PHE A 25 -3.12 -1.00 -1.50
CA PHE A 25 -3.11 -2.38 -1.02
C PHE A 25 -2.68 -3.34 -2.14
N PRO A 26 -1.69 -4.23 -1.90
CA PRO A 26 -1.21 -5.14 -2.92
C PRO A 26 -2.18 -6.28 -3.19
N GLN A 27 -2.04 -6.88 -4.36
CA GLN A 27 -2.81 -8.05 -4.80
C GLN A 27 -1.87 -9.14 -5.33
N ILE A 28 -2.29 -10.39 -5.21
CA ILE A 28 -1.68 -11.53 -5.88
C ILE A 28 -2.28 -11.64 -7.28
N VAL A 29 -1.43 -11.61 -8.30
CA VAL A 29 -1.85 -11.65 -9.71
C VAL A 29 -1.94 -13.08 -10.20
N GLY A 30 -3.08 -13.45 -10.77
CA GLY A 30 -3.33 -14.73 -11.43
C GLY A 30 -4.81 -15.08 -11.45
N LYS A 31 -5.19 -16.05 -12.29
CA LYS A 31 -6.61 -16.35 -12.56
C LYS A 31 -7.35 -16.94 -11.35
N ASP A 32 -6.64 -17.64 -10.47
CA ASP A 32 -7.25 -18.42 -9.37
C ASP A 32 -7.05 -17.79 -7.99
N TYR A 33 -6.58 -16.53 -7.91
CA TYR A 33 -6.26 -15.87 -6.63
C TYR A 33 -7.35 -14.92 -6.12
N SER A 34 -8.55 -14.89 -6.70
CA SER A 34 -9.63 -13.98 -6.27
C SER A 34 -10.00 -14.19 -4.79
N GLN A 35 -10.24 -15.44 -4.38
CA GLN A 35 -10.55 -15.79 -2.99
C GLN A 35 -9.36 -15.54 -2.05
N VAL A 36 -8.13 -15.76 -2.53
CA VAL A 36 -6.91 -15.50 -1.75
C VAL A 36 -6.76 -14.00 -1.48
N ASN A 37 -6.99 -13.17 -2.50
CA ASN A 37 -6.99 -11.72 -2.37
C ASN A 37 -8.12 -11.22 -1.46
N GLU A 38 -9.31 -11.82 -1.52
CA GLU A 38 -10.42 -11.50 -0.62
C GLU A 38 -10.07 -11.83 0.84
N THR A 39 -9.52 -13.01 1.12
CA THR A 39 -9.02 -13.38 2.46
C THR A 39 -7.97 -12.40 2.95
N PHE A 40 -7.01 -12.02 2.09
CA PHE A 40 -5.97 -11.07 2.44
C PHE A 40 -6.53 -9.67 2.73
N GLN A 41 -7.51 -9.23 1.93
CA GLN A 41 -8.22 -7.97 2.13
C GLN A 41 -9.03 -7.98 3.43
N ASN A 42 -9.71 -9.08 3.77
CA ASN A 42 -10.45 -9.23 5.02
C ASN A 42 -9.53 -9.12 6.24
N PHE A 43 -8.33 -9.70 6.15
CA PHE A 43 -7.30 -9.51 7.17
C PHE A 43 -6.88 -8.04 7.29
N TYR A 44 -6.68 -7.34 6.17
CA TYR A 44 -6.41 -5.90 6.19
C TYR A 44 -7.53 -5.12 6.90
N GLN A 45 -8.79 -5.42 6.60
CA GLN A 45 -9.94 -4.77 7.26
C GLN A 45 -9.98 -5.03 8.77
N LYS A 46 -9.57 -6.23 9.23
CA LYS A 46 -9.46 -6.55 10.66
C LYS A 46 -8.45 -5.67 11.39
N VAL A 47 -7.30 -5.36 10.77
CA VAL A 47 -6.27 -4.49 11.36
C VAL A 47 -6.42 -3.01 10.97
N ARG A 48 -7.32 -2.68 10.04
CA ARG A 48 -7.52 -1.33 9.52
C ARG A 48 -7.85 -0.27 10.60
N PRO A 49 -8.65 -0.56 11.64
CA PRO A 49 -8.96 0.39 12.71
C PRO A 49 -7.75 0.82 13.55
N TYR A 50 -6.63 0.09 13.47
CA TYR A 50 -5.43 0.34 14.28
C TYR A 50 -4.41 1.24 13.57
N PHE A 51 -4.58 1.47 12.26
CA PHE A 51 -3.79 2.46 11.55
C PHE A 51 -4.15 3.90 11.97
N PRO A 52 -3.22 4.86 11.85
CA PRO A 52 -3.52 6.27 12.04
C PRO A 52 -4.66 6.75 11.12
N PRO A 53 -5.45 7.77 11.51
CA PRO A 53 -6.52 8.35 10.68
C PRO A 53 -6.04 8.74 9.28
N ASP A 54 -4.83 9.31 9.18
CA ASP A 54 -4.21 9.77 7.92
C ASP A 54 -3.98 8.64 6.90
N ARG A 55 -4.08 7.37 7.31
CA ARG A 55 -4.01 6.21 6.40
C ARG A 55 -5.05 6.30 5.27
N ILE A 56 -6.17 7.01 5.51
CA ILE A 56 -7.20 7.25 4.49
C ILE A 56 -6.64 7.90 3.22
N HIS A 57 -5.57 8.70 3.33
CA HIS A 57 -4.91 9.30 2.17
C HIS A 57 -4.20 8.26 1.30
N ILE A 58 -3.60 7.22 1.89
CA ILE A 58 -3.01 6.12 1.10
C ILE A 58 -4.12 5.25 0.50
N ASP A 59 -5.14 4.92 1.29
CA ASP A 59 -6.23 4.04 0.84
C ASP A 59 -7.01 4.65 -0.32
N ASN A 60 -7.22 5.97 -0.30
CA ASN A 60 -7.85 6.70 -1.40
C ASN A 60 -6.85 7.13 -2.50
N LYS A 61 -5.63 6.59 -2.50
CA LYS A 61 -4.59 6.87 -3.49
C LYS A 61 -4.30 8.37 -3.67
N TYR A 62 -4.25 9.13 -2.58
CA TYR A 62 -4.07 10.57 -2.59
C TYR A 62 -5.11 11.33 -3.43
N ALA A 63 -6.33 10.80 -3.61
CA ALA A 63 -7.40 11.47 -4.38
C ALA A 63 -7.70 12.89 -3.88
N ASN A 64 -7.52 13.13 -2.57
CA ASN A 64 -7.82 14.41 -1.92
C ASN A 64 -6.56 15.26 -1.64
N ILE A 65 -5.41 14.92 -2.23
CA ILE A 65 -4.20 15.74 -2.16
C ILE A 65 -4.16 16.68 -3.35
N ILE A 66 -4.01 17.97 -3.05
CA ILE A 66 -3.89 19.02 -4.06
C ILE A 66 -2.44 19.49 -4.09
N LEU A 67 -1.79 19.37 -5.24
CA LEU A 67 -0.47 19.94 -5.48
C LEU A 67 -0.60 21.46 -5.72
N PRO A 68 0.28 22.29 -5.14
CA PRO A 68 0.21 23.75 -5.26
C PRO A 68 0.80 24.26 -6.59
N TYR A 69 0.57 23.53 -7.68
CA TYR A 69 1.07 23.84 -9.02
C TYR A 69 -0.06 23.78 -10.04
N GLU A 70 -0.01 24.68 -11.03
CA GLU A 70 -0.98 24.72 -12.12
C GLU A 70 -0.81 23.48 -13.01
N GLU A 71 0.39 23.29 -13.54
CA GLU A 71 0.80 22.09 -14.27
C GLU A 71 0.93 20.90 -13.31
N LYS A 72 -0.07 20.01 -13.34
CA LYS A 72 -0.09 18.78 -12.56
C LYS A 72 -0.71 17.63 -13.33
N ILE A 73 -0.15 16.44 -13.15
CA ILE A 73 -0.67 15.20 -13.72
C ILE A 73 -0.71 14.10 -12.65
N ARG A 74 -1.58 13.12 -12.88
CA ARG A 74 -1.73 11.93 -12.06
C ARG A 74 -1.45 10.71 -12.92
N ASP A 75 -0.58 9.83 -12.45
CA ASP A 75 -0.30 8.55 -13.10
C ASP A 75 -0.63 7.40 -12.14
N GLU A 76 -1.50 6.51 -12.60
CA GLU A 76 -1.87 5.26 -11.94
C GLU A 76 -1.66 4.04 -12.85
N THR A 77 -0.81 4.17 -13.87
CA THR A 77 -0.47 3.08 -14.79
C THR A 77 0.69 2.23 -14.26
N VAL A 78 1.56 2.83 -13.45
CA VAL A 78 2.72 2.15 -12.86
C VAL A 78 2.27 1.08 -11.85
N ARG A 79 2.88 -0.10 -11.97
CA ARG A 79 2.72 -1.26 -11.08
C ARG A 79 4.09 -1.74 -10.67
N ILE A 80 4.27 -2.03 -9.39
CA ILE A 80 5.49 -2.68 -8.89
C ILE A 80 5.17 -4.15 -8.69
N HIS A 81 6.01 -5.02 -9.24
CA HIS A 81 5.87 -6.47 -9.13
C HIS A 81 6.98 -7.06 -8.28
N TYR A 82 6.61 -8.07 -7.48
CA TYR A 82 7.56 -8.89 -6.75
C TYR A 82 7.15 -10.35 -6.78
N ASP A 83 8.13 -11.24 -6.82
CA ASP A 83 7.94 -12.67 -6.66
C ASP A 83 8.22 -13.04 -5.20
N TRP A 84 7.16 -13.30 -4.43
CA TRP A 84 7.23 -13.60 -2.99
C TRP A 84 6.72 -15.00 -2.70
N ASN A 85 7.33 -15.70 -1.76
CA ASN A 85 6.68 -16.84 -1.12
C ASN A 85 5.75 -16.37 0.02
N LEU A 86 5.04 -17.31 0.66
CA LEU A 86 4.10 -16.98 1.73
C LEU A 86 4.80 -16.34 2.94
N ASP A 87 6.00 -16.82 3.30
CA ASP A 87 6.78 -16.25 4.40
C ASP A 87 7.10 -14.77 4.17
N ARG A 88 7.48 -14.40 2.94
CA ARG A 88 7.79 -13.00 2.60
C ARG A 88 6.54 -12.13 2.65
N LEU A 89 5.39 -12.63 2.22
CA LEU A 89 4.11 -11.93 2.35
C LEU A 89 3.76 -11.68 3.82
N LEU A 90 3.88 -12.69 4.68
CA LEU A 90 3.61 -12.57 6.11
C LEU A 90 4.61 -11.63 6.81
N ALA A 91 5.89 -11.68 6.44
CA ALA A 91 6.89 -10.72 6.94
C ALA A 91 6.58 -9.28 6.53
N TYR A 92 5.99 -9.07 5.34
CA TYR A 92 5.50 -7.75 4.95
C TYR A 92 4.33 -7.30 5.84
N VAL A 93 3.39 -8.20 6.17
CA VAL A 93 2.29 -7.90 7.09
C VAL A 93 2.79 -7.49 8.47
N THR A 94 3.84 -8.15 9.00
CA THR A 94 4.36 -7.80 10.32
C THR A 94 5.00 -6.41 10.39
N SER A 95 5.41 -5.84 9.25
CA SER A 95 5.89 -4.46 9.15
C SER A 95 4.78 -3.40 9.15
N TRP A 96 3.51 -3.80 9.06
CA TRP A 96 2.40 -2.83 9.05
C TRP A 96 2.21 -2.21 10.43
N SER A 97 2.21 -0.88 10.50
CA SER A 97 1.96 -0.16 11.75
C SER A 97 0.61 -0.51 12.39
N GLY A 98 -0.43 -0.77 11.59
CA GLY A 98 -1.72 -1.24 12.09
C GLY A 98 -1.68 -2.66 12.67
N TYR A 99 -0.88 -3.57 12.08
CA TYR A 99 -0.67 -4.90 12.66
C TYR A 99 0.08 -4.80 14.00
N ILE A 100 1.17 -4.03 14.05
CA ILE A 100 1.96 -3.82 15.27
C ILE A 100 1.06 -3.29 16.40
N ARG A 101 0.26 -2.24 16.12
CA ARG A 101 -0.68 -1.67 17.11
C ARG A 101 -1.81 -2.62 17.50
N TYR A 102 -2.28 -3.48 16.58
CA TYR A 102 -3.23 -4.53 16.92
C TYR A 102 -2.62 -5.51 17.94
N MET A 103 -1.39 -5.96 17.68
CA MET A 103 -0.69 -6.92 18.54
C MET A 103 -0.31 -6.33 19.90
N GLU A 104 0.03 -5.05 19.98
CA GLU A 104 0.22 -4.34 21.26
C GLU A 104 -1.04 -4.37 22.13
N LYS A 105 -2.23 -4.26 21.51
CA LYS A 105 -3.52 -4.31 22.22
C LYS A 105 -3.97 -5.74 22.55
N TYR A 106 -3.60 -6.73 21.73
CA TYR A 106 -4.01 -8.13 21.88
C TYR A 106 -2.81 -9.10 21.77
N PRO A 107 -1.88 -9.08 22.73
CA PRO A 107 -0.61 -9.82 22.62
C PRO A 107 -0.77 -11.34 22.59
N ASN A 108 -1.90 -11.87 23.10
CA ASN A 108 -2.19 -13.30 23.16
C ASN A 108 -2.92 -13.84 21.92
N LYS A 109 -3.12 -13.04 20.88
CA LYS A 109 -3.78 -13.46 19.63
C LYS A 109 -2.73 -13.81 18.58
N ASP A 110 -2.86 -14.97 17.94
CA ASP A 110 -1.98 -15.36 16.83
C ASP A 110 -2.68 -15.17 15.47
N ILE A 111 -3.00 -13.92 15.15
CA ILE A 111 -3.73 -13.62 13.91
C ILE A 111 -2.89 -13.84 12.65
N LEU A 112 -1.56 -13.89 12.78
CA LEU A 112 -0.66 -14.12 11.64
C LEU A 112 -0.66 -15.60 11.25
N SER A 113 -0.70 -16.51 12.23
CA SER A 113 -0.89 -17.94 11.98
C SER A 113 -2.28 -18.22 11.41
N ASP A 114 -3.34 -17.58 11.93
CA ASP A 114 -4.69 -17.66 11.34
C ASP A 114 -4.66 -17.26 9.85
N LEU A 115 -4.04 -16.12 9.53
CA LEU A 115 -3.89 -15.65 8.15
C LEU A 115 -3.14 -16.65 7.28
N ARG A 116 -2.03 -17.21 7.78
CA ARG A 116 -1.24 -18.22 7.05
C ARG A 116 -2.12 -19.41 6.66
N GLN A 117 -2.86 -19.95 7.62
CA GLN A 117 -3.73 -21.11 7.41
C GLN A 117 -4.85 -20.80 6.41
N ASP A 118 -5.49 -19.63 6.53
CA ASP A 118 -6.54 -19.21 5.62
C ASP A 118 -6.01 -19.03 4.18
N LEU A 119 -4.84 -18.41 4.01
CA LEU A 119 -4.23 -18.25 2.69
C LEU A 119 -3.86 -19.59 2.07
N LEU A 120 -3.22 -20.51 2.81
CA LEU A 120 -2.89 -21.86 2.31
C LEU A 120 -4.14 -22.64 1.89
N LYS A 121 -5.20 -22.54 2.70
CA LYS A 121 -6.49 -23.16 2.40
C LYS A 121 -7.10 -22.62 1.11
N MET A 122 -7.10 -21.30 0.91
CA MET A 122 -7.64 -20.68 -0.30
C MET A 122 -6.77 -20.94 -1.54
N MET A 123 -5.46 -21.02 -1.38
CA MET A 123 -4.52 -21.40 -2.45
C MET A 123 -4.60 -22.89 -2.81
N LYS A 124 -5.32 -23.71 -2.03
CA LYS A 124 -5.45 -25.17 -2.21
C LYS A 124 -4.09 -25.88 -2.27
N THR A 125 -3.12 -25.38 -1.51
CA THR A 125 -1.76 -25.92 -1.49
C THR A 125 -1.25 -26.02 -0.05
N LYS A 126 -0.31 -26.95 0.16
CA LYS A 126 0.49 -27.04 1.39
C LYS A 126 1.92 -26.57 1.17
N ASP A 127 2.30 -26.29 -0.07
CA ASP A 127 3.63 -25.82 -0.40
C ASP A 127 3.71 -24.30 -0.16
N GLU A 128 4.40 -23.94 0.91
CA GLU A 128 4.64 -22.55 1.32
C GLU A 128 5.68 -21.84 0.45
N ASN A 129 6.43 -22.58 -0.37
CA ASN A 129 7.44 -22.04 -1.30
C ASN A 129 6.84 -21.64 -2.65
N ASN A 130 5.53 -21.83 -2.84
CA ASN A 130 4.85 -21.34 -4.02
C ASN A 130 5.09 -19.83 -4.19
N ILE A 131 5.60 -19.47 -5.37
CA ILE A 131 5.86 -18.08 -5.72
C ILE A 131 4.54 -17.39 -6.08
N LEU A 132 4.21 -16.40 -5.27
CA LEU A 132 3.10 -15.47 -5.44
C LEU A 132 3.61 -14.23 -6.18
N LYS A 133 3.01 -13.95 -7.34
CA LYS A 133 3.28 -12.72 -8.08
C LYS A 133 2.49 -11.58 -7.43
N MET A 134 3.17 -10.82 -6.59
CA MET A 134 2.60 -9.66 -5.91
C MET A 134 2.63 -8.46 -6.86
N GLU A 135 1.53 -7.73 -6.90
CA GLU A 135 1.43 -6.45 -7.59
C GLU A 135 1.01 -5.37 -6.60
N PHE A 136 1.76 -4.26 -6.61
CA PHE A 136 1.49 -3.06 -5.84
C PHE A 136 1.02 -1.97 -6.81
N PRO A 137 -0.27 -1.61 -6.81
CA PRO A 137 -0.76 -0.49 -7.59
C PRO A 137 -0.17 0.80 -7.07
N THR A 138 0.63 1.50 -7.88
CA THR A 138 1.19 2.80 -7.50
C THR A 138 0.35 3.95 -8.01
N PHE A 139 0.41 5.05 -7.30
CA PHE A 139 -0.17 6.33 -7.70
C PHE A 139 0.90 7.41 -7.53
N ILE A 140 1.04 8.24 -8.56
CA ILE A 140 2.03 9.30 -8.62
C ILE A 140 1.30 10.59 -8.96
N LEU A 141 1.52 11.62 -8.14
CA LEU A 141 1.13 12.99 -8.40
C LEU A 141 2.39 13.77 -8.77
N LEU A 142 2.41 14.33 -9.97
CA LEU A 142 3.50 15.16 -10.47
C LEU A 142 3.00 16.59 -10.61
N GLY A 143 3.76 17.54 -10.07
CA GLY A 143 3.47 18.97 -10.22
C GLY A 143 4.74 19.72 -10.61
N ARG A 144 4.64 20.62 -11.58
CA ARG A 144 5.78 21.39 -12.06
C ARG A 144 5.72 22.82 -11.55
N LYS A 145 6.82 23.30 -10.97
CA LYS A 145 7.00 24.71 -10.65
C LYS A 145 7.18 25.52 -11.94
N THR A 146 6.49 26.63 -12.05
CA THR A 146 6.62 27.59 -13.14
C THR A 146 8.03 28.19 -13.22
N THR A 147 8.30 28.90 -14.31
CA THR A 147 9.59 29.60 -14.52
C THR A 147 9.79 30.79 -13.58
N GLU A 148 8.71 31.36 -13.05
CA GLU A 148 8.70 32.43 -12.04
C GLU A 148 8.70 31.86 -10.61
#